data_AF-W1Q0L7-F1
#
_entry.id   AF-W1Q0L7-F1
#
_cell.length_a   1.000
_cell.length_b   1.000
_cell.length_c   1.000
_cell.angle_alpha   90.00
_cell.angle_beta   90.00
_cell.angle_gamma   90.00
#
_symmetry.space_group_name_H-M   'P 1'
#
loop_
_entity.id
_entity.type
_entity.pdbx_description
1 polymer ?
#
loop_
_entity_poly.entity_id
_entity_poly.type
_entity_poly.pdbx_seq_one_letter_code
_entity_poly.pdbx_strand_id
1 'polypeptide(L)'
;MKAFAGRVHMWTDNIPSWDDVVIAYEPVWAIGTGKVATPQQAQDVHMAVRDWLKKNVSAEVASKTRIIYGGSVNGSNCAELAKQEDIDGFLVGGASLKGPEFAVIVNSVTSKKVVA
;
A
#
# COMPACT_ATOMS: atom_id res chain seq x y z
N MET A 1 7.05 12.82 -1.39
CA MET A 1 5.93 13.73 -1.06
C MET A 1 5.49 14.62 -2.23
N LYS A 2 6.29 15.56 -2.77
CA LYS A 2 5.81 16.47 -3.85
C LYS A 2 5.26 15.76 -5.09
N ALA A 3 5.96 14.72 -5.58
CA ALA A 3 5.50 13.93 -6.72
C ALA A 3 4.22 13.10 -6.45
N PHE A 4 3.95 12.78 -5.18
CA PHE A 4 2.74 12.06 -4.78
C PHE A 4 1.55 13.02 -4.67
N ALA A 5 1.72 14.13 -3.94
CA ALA A 5 0.69 15.14 -3.75
C ALA A 5 0.14 15.68 -5.08
N GLY A 6 1.03 15.92 -6.06
CA GLY A 6 0.60 16.37 -7.40
C GLY A 6 -0.25 15.34 -8.15
N ARG A 7 0.03 14.03 -7.98
CA ARG A 7 -0.75 12.97 -8.65
C ARG A 7 -2.11 12.73 -7.98
N VAL A 8 -2.19 12.78 -6.65
CA VAL A 8 -3.46 12.53 -5.95
C VAL A 8 -4.39 13.74 -6.01
N HIS A 9 -3.86 14.97 -6.08
CA HIS A 9 -4.70 16.15 -6.29
C HIS A 9 -5.49 16.10 -7.61
N MET A 10 -4.89 15.55 -8.68
CA MET A 10 -5.63 15.35 -9.93
C MET A 10 -6.81 14.37 -9.80
N TRP A 11 -6.75 13.47 -8.82
CA TRP A 11 -7.79 12.46 -8.60
C TRP A 11 -8.92 13.04 -7.75
N THR A 12 -8.61 13.86 -6.74
CA THR A 12 -9.64 14.50 -5.89
C THR A 12 -10.61 15.35 -6.67
N ASP A 13 -10.16 15.95 -7.77
CA ASP A 13 -10.97 16.89 -8.56
C ASP A 13 -11.90 16.16 -9.56
N ASN A 14 -11.65 14.87 -9.82
CA ASN A 14 -12.33 14.12 -10.89
C ASN A 14 -13.04 12.85 -10.41
N ILE A 15 -12.90 12.48 -9.13
CA ILE A 15 -13.53 11.29 -8.56
C ILE A 15 -14.77 11.72 -7.75
N PRO A 16 -15.98 11.24 -8.12
CA PRO A 16 -17.21 11.64 -7.43
C PRO A 16 -17.36 11.01 -6.04
N SER A 17 -16.77 9.83 -5.79
CA SER A 17 -16.73 9.17 -4.48
C SER A 17 -15.49 8.26 -4.34
N TRP A 18 -15.01 8.11 -3.11
CA TRP A 18 -13.85 7.29 -2.74
C TRP A 18 -14.21 5.86 -2.31
N ASP A 19 -15.50 5.50 -2.24
CA ASP A 19 -15.95 4.22 -1.67
C ASP A 19 -15.38 2.99 -2.40
N ASP A 20 -15.18 3.10 -3.72
CA ASP A 20 -14.66 2.03 -4.57
C ASP A 20 -13.19 2.22 -4.97
N VAL A 21 -12.47 3.13 -4.29
CA VAL A 21 -11.07 3.46 -4.62
C VAL A 21 -10.09 2.70 -3.72
N VAL A 22 -9.01 2.21 -4.34
CA VAL A 22 -7.83 1.67 -3.66
C VAL A 22 -6.60 2.41 -4.17
N ILE A 23 -5.74 2.89 -3.27
CA ILE A 23 -4.47 3.49 -3.64
C ILE A 23 -3.39 2.43 -3.58
N ALA A 24 -2.65 2.23 -4.68
CA ALA A 24 -1.43 1.45 -4.68
C ALA A 24 -0.20 2.36 -4.63
N TYR A 25 0.65 2.19 -3.62
CA TYR A 25 1.95 2.86 -3.57
C TYR A 25 3.03 1.98 -4.24
N GLU A 26 3.59 2.46 -5.34
CA GLU A 26 4.71 1.80 -6.03
C GLU A 26 6.05 2.53 -5.76
N PRO A 27 6.98 1.94 -5.01
CA PRO A 27 8.32 2.48 -4.81
C PRO A 27 9.19 2.26 -6.06
N VAL A 28 8.94 2.99 -7.15
CA VAL A 28 9.65 2.83 -8.45
C VAL A 28 11.17 2.86 -8.30
N TRP A 29 11.69 3.60 -7.32
CA TRP A 29 13.12 3.66 -7.00
C TRP A 29 13.72 2.31 -6.54
N ALA A 30 12.88 1.36 -6.10
CA ALA A 30 13.23 0.01 -5.66
C ALA A 30 12.79 -1.09 -6.65
N ILE A 31 12.14 -0.75 -7.77
CA ILE A 31 11.68 -1.74 -8.76
C ILE A 31 12.77 -1.95 -9.81
N GLY A 32 13.28 -3.17 -9.94
CA GLY A 32 14.28 -3.53 -10.94
C GLY A 32 15.69 -2.96 -10.69
N THR A 33 15.94 -2.35 -9.53
CA THR A 33 17.22 -1.69 -9.20
C THR A 33 18.14 -2.52 -8.29
N GLY A 34 17.70 -3.71 -7.87
CA GLY A 34 18.41 -4.53 -6.87
C GLY A 34 18.31 -3.97 -5.44
N LYS A 35 17.67 -2.82 -5.24
CA LYS A 35 17.35 -2.27 -3.92
C LYS A 35 15.96 -2.73 -3.49
N VAL A 36 15.80 -3.04 -2.22
CA VAL A 36 14.51 -3.45 -1.64
C VAL A 36 14.08 -2.37 -0.66
N ALA A 37 12.86 -1.85 -0.82
CA ALA A 37 12.29 -0.96 0.19
C ALA A 37 11.99 -1.76 1.45
N THR A 38 12.43 -1.27 2.60
CA THR A 38 12.17 -1.90 3.89
C THR A 38 10.70 -1.73 4.27
N PRO A 39 10.15 -2.59 5.16
CA PRO A 39 8.79 -2.41 5.67
C PRO A 39 8.56 -1.02 6.30
N GLN A 40 9.56 -0.50 7.02
CA GLN A 40 9.49 0.85 7.60
C GLN A 40 9.43 1.93 6.51
N GLN A 41 10.22 1.83 5.44
CA GLN A 41 10.16 2.79 4.33
C GLN A 41 8.80 2.76 3.62
N ALA A 42 8.18 1.59 3.49
CA ALA A 42 6.82 1.46 2.97
C ALA A 42 5.80 2.10 3.91
N GLN A 43 5.89 1.81 5.22
CA GLN A 43 5.04 2.38 6.26
C GLN A 43 5.09 3.91 6.28
N ASP A 44 6.30 4.49 6.27
CA ASP A 44 6.49 5.95 6.31
C ASP A 44 5.75 6.65 5.14
N VAL A 45 5.77 6.03 3.96
CA VAL A 45 5.05 6.56 2.80
C VAL A 45 3.55 6.37 2.95
N HIS A 46 3.08 5.19 3.33
CA HIS A 46 1.65 4.92 3.52
C HIS A 46 1.00 5.85 4.56
N MET A 47 1.67 6.04 5.70
CA MET A 47 1.27 7.00 6.73
C MET A 47 1.16 8.42 6.15
N ALA A 48 2.18 8.85 5.38
CA ALA A 48 2.16 10.16 4.74
C ALA A 48 1.05 10.31 3.69
N VAL A 49 0.69 9.24 2.98
CA VAL A 49 -0.47 9.20 2.07
C VAL A 49 -1.78 9.35 2.87
N ARG A 50 -1.94 8.59 3.95
CA ARG A 50 -3.15 8.64 4.78
C ARG A 50 -3.35 10.02 5.41
N ASP A 51 -2.27 10.62 5.91
CA ASP A 51 -2.24 12.00 6.39
C ASP A 51 -2.64 13.00 5.33
N TRP A 52 -2.20 12.78 4.08
CA TRP A 52 -2.59 13.64 2.96
C TRP A 52 -4.09 13.53 2.67
N LEU A 53 -4.65 12.31 2.62
CA LEU A 53 -6.10 12.11 2.43
C LEU A 53 -6.90 12.78 3.55
N LYS A 54 -6.44 12.65 4.80
CA LYS A 54 -7.10 13.24 5.97
C LYS A 54 -7.17 14.76 5.87
N LYS A 55 -6.10 15.39 5.37
CA LYS A 55 -5.99 16.85 5.23
C LYS A 55 -6.72 17.41 4.01
N ASN A 56 -6.75 16.67 2.90
CA ASN A 56 -7.19 17.19 1.59
C ASN A 56 -8.52 16.63 1.11
N VAL A 57 -9.02 15.54 1.71
CA VAL A 57 -10.32 14.94 1.35
C VAL A 57 -11.24 14.92 2.57
N SER A 58 -11.02 14.00 3.51
CA SER A 58 -11.68 13.97 4.82
C SER A 58 -11.05 12.90 5.71
N ALA A 59 -11.26 13.00 7.03
CA ALA A 59 -10.85 11.96 7.96
C ALA A 59 -11.58 10.62 7.71
N GLU A 60 -12.84 10.67 7.25
CA GLU A 60 -13.61 9.49 6.89
C GLU A 60 -13.00 8.77 5.69
N VAL A 61 -12.70 9.50 4.60
CA VAL A 61 -12.04 8.91 3.42
C VAL A 61 -10.68 8.34 3.79
N ALA A 62 -9.89 9.06 4.58
CA ALA A 62 -8.56 8.61 4.99
C ALA A 62 -8.58 7.29 5.78
N SER A 63 -9.59 7.08 6.62
CA SER A 63 -9.72 5.86 7.43
C SER A 63 -10.29 4.67 6.65
N LYS A 64 -11.16 4.91 5.66
CA LYS A 64 -11.78 3.84 4.85
C LYS A 64 -10.96 3.45 3.63
N THR A 65 -10.19 4.37 3.04
CA THR A 65 -9.42 4.11 1.83
C THR A 65 -8.31 3.12 2.13
N ARG A 66 -8.30 2.01 1.40
CA ARG A 66 -7.23 1.02 1.45
C ARG A 66 -6.00 1.57 0.72
N ILE A 67 -4.85 1.54 1.40
CA ILE A 67 -3.56 1.90 0.82
C ILE A 67 -2.71 0.62 0.76
N ILE A 68 -2.54 0.08 -0.44
CA ILE A 68 -1.85 -1.19 -0.68
C ILE A 68 -0.42 -0.96 -1.19
N TYR A 69 0.49 -1.83 -0.80
CA TYR A 69 1.90 -1.74 -1.19
C TYR A 69 2.13 -2.48 -2.52
N GLY A 70 2.65 -1.77 -3.52
CA GLY A 70 2.93 -2.27 -4.87
C GLY A 70 4.42 -2.44 -5.17
N GLY A 71 5.28 -2.49 -4.16
CA GLY A 71 6.68 -2.85 -4.36
C GLY A 71 6.90 -4.37 -4.51
N SER A 72 8.13 -4.82 -4.31
CA SER A 72 8.46 -6.25 -4.37
C SER A 72 7.86 -7.01 -3.18
N VAL A 73 6.76 -7.72 -3.42
CA VAL A 73 6.08 -8.60 -2.45
C VAL A 73 6.23 -10.06 -2.89
N ASN A 74 6.59 -10.92 -1.96
CA ASN A 74 6.76 -12.35 -2.17
C ASN A 74 6.40 -13.13 -0.89
N GLY A 75 6.48 -14.47 -0.96
CA GLY A 75 6.14 -15.34 0.17
C GLY A 75 7.02 -15.12 1.42
N SER A 76 8.26 -14.64 1.28
CA SER A 76 9.17 -14.47 2.42
C SER A 76 9.04 -13.13 3.14
N ASN A 77 8.47 -12.09 2.52
CA ASN A 77 8.36 -10.76 3.12
C ASN A 77 6.93 -10.29 3.43
N CYS A 78 5.91 -10.93 2.83
CA CYS A 78 4.52 -10.48 2.96
C CYS A 78 4.03 -10.39 4.42
N ALA A 79 4.42 -11.33 5.28
CA ALA A 79 4.02 -11.34 6.69
C ALA A 79 4.59 -10.16 7.50
N GLU A 80 5.80 -9.68 7.17
CA GLU A 80 6.41 -8.54 7.85
C GLU A 80 5.82 -7.22 7.36
N LEU A 81 5.57 -7.11 6.06
CA LEU A 81 4.88 -5.97 5.47
C LEU A 81 3.43 -5.85 5.96
N ALA A 82 2.72 -6.96 6.13
CA ALA A 82 1.34 -6.98 6.60
C ALA A 82 1.16 -6.49 8.05
N LYS A 83 2.25 -6.45 8.85
CA LYS A 83 2.23 -5.94 10.22
C LYS A 83 2.29 -4.42 10.31
N GLN A 84 2.64 -3.74 9.21
CA GLN A 84 2.70 -2.28 9.20
C GLN A 84 1.29 -1.69 9.29
N GLU A 85 1.13 -0.67 10.13
CA GLU A 85 -0.17 -0.11 10.49
C GLU A 85 -0.96 0.34 9.26
N ASP A 86 -0.32 1.12 8.37
CA ASP A 86 -0.96 1.75 7.22
C ASP A 86 -0.86 0.94 5.92
N ILE A 87 -0.29 -0.27 5.95
CA ILE A 87 -0.27 -1.18 4.80
C ILE A 87 -1.52 -2.07 4.83
N ASP A 88 -2.46 -1.82 3.93
CA ASP A 88 -3.78 -2.47 3.91
C ASP A 88 -3.87 -3.69 2.98
N GLY A 89 -2.76 -4.04 2.32
CA GLY A 89 -2.70 -5.14 1.37
C GLY A 89 -1.60 -4.95 0.35
N PHE A 90 -1.66 -5.71 -0.74
CA PHE A 90 -0.59 -5.77 -1.74
C PHE A 90 -1.13 -5.71 -3.18
N LEU A 91 -0.39 -5.00 -4.04
CA LEU A 91 -0.48 -5.15 -5.49
C LEU A 91 0.70 -6.01 -5.93
N VAL A 92 0.48 -7.31 -6.08
CA VAL A 92 1.55 -8.29 -6.24
C VAL A 92 1.95 -8.45 -7.72
N GLY A 93 3.23 -8.25 -8.01
CA GLY A 93 3.82 -8.49 -9.33
C GLY A 93 4.07 -9.99 -9.60
N GLY A 94 5.32 -10.36 -9.94
CA GLY A 94 5.65 -11.71 -10.42
C GLY A 94 5.28 -12.88 -9.51
N ALA A 95 5.20 -12.68 -8.18
CA ALA A 95 4.75 -13.72 -7.26
C ALA A 95 3.26 -14.10 -7.44
N SER A 96 2.45 -13.24 -8.06
CA SER A 96 1.04 -13.53 -8.39
C SER A 96 0.88 -14.64 -9.43
N LEU A 97 1.90 -14.86 -10.28
CA LEU A 97 1.88 -15.88 -11.32
C LEU A 97 2.13 -17.30 -10.78
N LYS A 98 2.40 -17.42 -9.47
CA LYS A 98 2.68 -18.68 -8.79
C LYS A 98 1.59 -18.93 -7.75
N GLY A 99 0.55 -19.67 -8.15
CA GLY A 99 -0.66 -19.89 -7.33
C GLY A 99 -0.40 -20.19 -5.84
N PRO A 100 0.45 -21.17 -5.49
CA PRO A 100 0.77 -21.46 -4.09
C PRO A 100 1.45 -20.31 -3.34
N GLU A 101 2.38 -19.59 -3.98
CA GLU A 101 3.06 -18.43 -3.38
C GLU A 101 2.08 -17.25 -3.22
N PHE A 102 1.24 -16.99 -4.21
CA PHE A 102 0.23 -15.95 -4.14
C PHE A 102 -0.79 -16.24 -3.03
N ALA A 103 -1.19 -17.50 -2.83
CA ALA A 103 -2.06 -17.90 -1.72
C ALA A 103 -1.41 -17.61 -0.35
N VAL A 104 -0.10 -17.83 -0.20
CA VAL A 104 0.64 -17.44 1.01
C VAL A 104 0.55 -15.93 1.24
N ILE A 105 0.73 -15.13 0.19
CA ILE A 105 0.65 -13.66 0.28
C ILE A 105 -0.76 -13.21 0.67
N VAL A 106 -1.82 -13.80 0.08
CA VAL A 106 -3.22 -13.52 0.46
C VAL A 106 -3.47 -13.86 1.94
N ASN A 107 -2.96 -15.00 2.41
CA ASN A 107 -3.14 -15.47 3.79
C ASN A 107 -2.31 -14.71 4.83
N SER A 108 -1.38 -13.85 4.40
CA SER A 108 -0.58 -13.00 5.31
C SER A 108 -1.43 -11.99 6.08
N VAL A 109 -2.69 -11.76 5.70
CA VAL A 109 -3.68 -10.97 6.48
C VAL A 109 -3.80 -11.44 7.93
N THR A 110 -3.55 -12.72 8.19
CA THR A 110 -3.51 -13.28 9.56
C THR A 110 -2.42 -12.67 10.42
N SER A 111 -1.32 -12.20 9.82
CA SER A 111 -0.21 -11.53 10.52
C SER A 111 -0.58 -10.13 11.00
N LYS A 112 -1.51 -9.43 10.33
CA LYS A 112 -2.01 -8.10 10.77
C LYS A 112 -2.87 -8.22 12.02
N LYS A 113 -3.66 -9.29 12.14
CA LYS A 113 -4.57 -9.55 13.27
C LYS A 113 -3.86 -9.94 14.58
N VAL A 114 -2.59 -10.35 14.52
CA VAL A 114 -1.82 -10.74 15.71
C VAL A 114 -1.25 -9.53 16.46
N VAL A 115 -1.18 -8.36 15.80
CA VAL A 115 -0.55 -7.14 16.35
C VAL A 115 -1.60 -6.11 16.80
N ALA A 116 -2.86 -6.27 16.41
CA ALA A 116 -3.97 -5.36 16.72
C ALA A 116 -4.71 -5.74 18.01
#